data_AF-A0A8H7QFT0-F1
#
_entry.id   AF-A0A8H7QFT0-F1
#
_cell.length_a   1.000
_cell.length_b   1.000
_cell.length_c   1.000
_cell.angle_alpha   90.00
_cell.angle_beta   90.00
_cell.angle_gamma   90.00
#
_symmetry.space_group_name_H-M   'P 1'
#
loop_
_entity.id
_entity.type
_entity.pdbx_description
1 polymer ?
#
loop_
_entity_poly.entity_id
_entity_poly.type
_entity_poly.pdbx_seq_one_letter_code
_entity_poly.pdbx_strand_id
1 'polypeptide(L)'
;SGEHIVAGAGELHLEICLKDLEEDHAQVPLKTGDPVVQYRETVTAESTIDCLSKSPNKHNRIYMRACPLNDELADEIEAGKISSKDDFKLRARVLADKYEWDVTEARKIWCFGPDGTGPNVLVDITKQVQYLGEIKDSCVAAFQWATKEGPVAEESLRGCRFNILDVTLHADAIHRGGGQIIPTCRRVMYASVLTATPGIQEPVYLVEIQCPDSAIGGIYSCLNRRRGQVFSEEQKVGTPMMAVKAYLPVNESFGFTADLRAATGGQAFPQAVFDHWQIMPGNPTEAGNKVYDIIRTVRKRKGLVEDIPGLDKYYDKL
;
A
#
# COMPACT_ATOMS: atom_id res chain seq x y z
N SER A 1 6.84 5.12 -16.84
CA SER A 1 7.61 6.34 -17.16
C SER A 1 8.98 6.07 -17.77
N GLY A 2 9.56 4.86 -17.65
CA GLY A 2 10.93 4.60 -18.14
C GLY A 2 12.02 5.18 -17.22
N GLU A 3 11.64 5.66 -16.04
CA GLU A 3 12.55 6.16 -15.02
C GLU A 3 13.22 4.98 -14.29
N HIS A 4 14.49 5.17 -13.93
CA HIS A 4 15.22 4.25 -13.07
C HIS A 4 14.99 4.64 -11.60
N ILE A 5 14.41 3.74 -10.81
CA ILE A 5 14.08 3.98 -9.41
C ILE A 5 15.17 3.39 -8.52
N VAL A 6 15.74 4.22 -7.65
CA VAL A 6 16.61 3.79 -6.55
C VAL A 6 15.83 3.98 -5.24
N ALA A 7 15.69 2.91 -4.46
CA ALA A 7 15.00 2.93 -3.18
C ALA A 7 16.02 2.75 -2.05
N GLY A 8 15.96 3.60 -1.03
CA GLY A 8 16.81 3.56 0.14
C GLY A 8 16.01 3.42 1.43
N ALA A 9 16.68 3.05 2.52
CA ALA A 9 16.07 2.92 3.84
C ALA A 9 15.75 4.27 4.51
N GLY A 10 16.41 5.35 4.06
CA GLY A 10 16.23 6.71 4.55
C GLY A 10 17.02 7.71 3.72
N GLU A 11 16.88 9.00 4.03
CA GLU A 11 17.46 10.12 3.27
C GLU A 11 18.99 9.99 3.12
N LEU A 12 19.73 9.84 4.22
CA LEU A 12 21.19 9.73 4.20
C LEU A 12 21.68 8.47 3.46
N HIS A 13 20.96 7.35 3.60
CA HIS A 13 21.31 6.12 2.88
C HIS A 13 21.18 6.33 1.37
N LEU A 14 20.09 7.00 0.94
CA LEU A 14 19.88 7.29 -0.47
C LEU A 14 20.94 8.27 -1.01
N GLU A 15 21.30 9.30 -0.25
CA GLU A 15 22.35 10.25 -0.62
C GLU A 15 23.70 9.56 -0.87
N ILE A 16 24.11 8.67 0.05
CA ILE A 16 25.35 7.89 -0.10
C ILE A 16 25.26 6.97 -1.32
N CYS A 17 24.16 6.22 -1.49
CA CYS A 17 24.00 5.33 -2.64
C CYS A 17 24.05 6.07 -3.98
N LEU A 18 23.48 7.27 -4.06
CA LEU A 18 23.52 8.08 -5.28
C LEU A 18 24.94 8.60 -5.55
N LYS A 19 25.66 9.02 -4.50
CA LYS A 19 27.05 9.43 -4.61
C LYS A 19 27.96 8.29 -5.09
N ASP A 20 27.85 7.12 -4.46
CA ASP A 20 28.63 5.93 -4.84
C ASP A 20 28.28 5.48 -6.28
N LEU A 21 27.01 5.62 -6.68
CA LEU A 21 26.58 5.34 -8.04
C LEU A 21 27.22 6.30 -9.06
N GLU A 22 27.27 7.60 -8.75
CA GLU A 22 27.83 8.63 -9.63
C GLU A 22 29.36 8.57 -9.71
N GLU A 23 30.04 8.40 -8.57
CA GLU A 23 31.51 8.48 -8.47
C GLU A 23 32.20 7.14 -8.77
N ASP A 24 31.66 6.02 -8.31
CA ASP A 24 32.36 4.73 -8.33
C ASP A 24 31.74 3.72 -9.31
N HIS A 25 30.42 3.53 -9.28
CA HIS A 25 29.79 2.43 -10.03
C HIS A 25 29.50 2.77 -11.48
N ALA A 26 28.83 3.89 -11.74
CA ALA A 26 28.45 4.31 -13.08
C ALA A 26 29.45 5.30 -13.70
N GLN A 27 30.12 6.09 -12.86
CA GLN A 27 31.15 7.08 -13.27
C GLN A 27 30.64 8.06 -14.35
N VAL A 28 29.36 8.42 -14.26
CA VAL A 28 28.69 9.34 -15.18
C VAL A 28 27.85 10.34 -14.39
N PRO A 29 27.77 11.60 -14.84
CA PRO A 29 26.93 12.60 -14.20
C PRO A 29 25.48 12.13 -14.11
N LEU A 30 24.91 12.13 -12.90
CA LEU A 30 23.53 11.70 -12.68
C LEU A 30 22.59 12.91 -12.61
N LYS A 31 21.42 12.77 -13.23
CA LYS A 31 20.30 13.70 -13.02
C LYS A 31 19.31 13.06 -12.06
N THR A 32 19.40 13.43 -10.80
CA THR A 32 18.52 12.94 -9.73
C THR A 32 17.36 13.91 -9.50
N GLY A 33 16.21 13.38 -9.11
CA GLY A 33 15.07 14.17 -8.63
C GLY A 33 15.05 14.24 -7.11
N ASP A 34 14.16 15.06 -6.56
CA ASP A 34 13.95 15.11 -5.11
C ASP A 34 13.53 13.73 -4.56
N PRO A 35 13.97 13.37 -3.34
CA PRO A 35 13.59 12.11 -2.74
C PRO A 35 12.07 12.04 -2.54
N VAL A 36 11.51 10.86 -2.76
CA VAL A 36 10.07 10.62 -2.74
C VAL A 36 9.73 9.55 -1.74
N VAL A 37 8.66 9.77 -0.98
CA VAL A 37 8.05 8.75 -0.14
C VAL A 37 7.10 7.89 -0.98
N GLN A 38 7.25 6.58 -0.86
CA GLN A 38 6.28 5.63 -1.40
C GLN A 38 5.11 5.52 -0.44
N TYR A 39 3.90 5.64 -0.97
CA TYR A 39 2.67 5.45 -0.21
C TYR A 39 2.07 4.08 -0.54
N ARG A 40 1.03 3.69 0.19
CA ARG A 40 0.17 2.57 -0.20
C ARG A 40 -1.27 3.02 -0.31
N GLU A 41 -1.98 2.51 -1.29
CA GLU A 41 -3.42 2.72 -1.42
C GLU A 41 -4.15 1.64 -0.64
N THR A 42 -5.27 1.98 0.00
CA THR A 42 -6.09 1.03 0.74
C THR A 42 -7.57 1.38 0.64
N VAL A 43 -8.42 0.55 1.24
CA VAL A 43 -9.85 0.80 1.41
C VAL A 43 -10.18 0.75 2.90
N THR A 44 -11.09 1.60 3.35
CA THR A 44 -11.44 1.70 4.79
C THR A 44 -12.80 1.10 5.12
N ALA A 45 -13.63 0.85 4.09
CA ALA A 45 -14.95 0.26 4.24
C ALA A 45 -15.21 -0.78 3.14
N GLU A 46 -16.26 -1.56 3.26
CA GLU A 46 -16.74 -2.38 2.14
C GLU A 46 -17.28 -1.46 1.03
N SER A 47 -17.12 -1.89 -0.23
CA SER A 47 -17.76 -1.26 -1.38
C SER A 47 -19.25 -1.05 -1.14
N THR A 48 -19.70 0.20 -1.29
CA THR A 48 -21.11 0.59 -1.12
C THR A 48 -22.07 -0.04 -2.13
N ILE A 49 -21.55 -0.49 -3.29
CA ILE A 49 -22.32 -1.12 -4.36
C ILE A 49 -21.60 -2.33 -4.94
N ASP A 50 -22.36 -3.22 -5.58
CA ASP A 50 -21.84 -4.26 -6.46
C ASP A 50 -21.27 -3.62 -7.72
N CYS A 51 -19.94 -3.62 -7.84
CA CYS A 51 -19.28 -3.06 -9.00
C CYS A 51 -19.35 -4.05 -10.17
N LEU A 52 -19.71 -3.54 -11.35
CA LEU A 52 -19.83 -4.30 -12.58
C LEU A 52 -18.86 -3.75 -13.62
N SER A 53 -18.18 -4.64 -14.34
CA SER A 53 -17.44 -4.33 -15.56
C SER A 53 -17.76 -5.35 -16.66
N LYS A 54 -17.88 -4.87 -17.90
CA LYS A 54 -18.14 -5.64 -19.11
C LYS A 54 -16.85 -5.77 -19.92
N SER A 55 -16.69 -6.91 -20.59
CA SER A 55 -15.57 -7.08 -21.52
C SER A 55 -15.66 -6.19 -22.75
N PRO A 56 -14.54 -5.93 -23.44
CA PRO A 56 -14.54 -5.14 -24.68
C PRO A 56 -15.55 -5.64 -25.72
N ASN A 57 -15.74 -6.96 -25.84
CA ASN A 57 -16.74 -7.57 -26.71
C ASN A 57 -18.18 -7.59 -26.12
N LYS A 58 -18.39 -7.06 -24.91
CA LYS A 58 -19.66 -6.98 -24.17
C LYS A 58 -20.33 -8.31 -23.81
N HIS A 59 -19.66 -9.44 -24.01
CA HIS A 59 -20.22 -10.76 -23.74
C HIS A 59 -19.95 -11.27 -22.33
N ASN A 60 -18.89 -10.78 -21.67
CA ASN A 60 -18.54 -11.18 -20.32
C ASN A 60 -18.81 -10.05 -19.33
N ARG A 61 -19.20 -10.40 -18.12
CA ARG A 61 -19.43 -9.48 -17.01
C ARG A 61 -18.85 -10.05 -15.73
N ILE A 62 -18.20 -9.20 -14.95
CA ILE A 62 -17.65 -9.58 -13.63
C ILE A 62 -18.24 -8.62 -12.60
N TYR A 63 -18.75 -9.19 -11.50
CA TYR A 63 -19.24 -8.46 -10.35
C TYR A 63 -18.28 -8.62 -9.17
N MET A 64 -17.90 -7.51 -8.53
CA MET A 64 -16.91 -7.53 -7.45
C MET A 64 -17.19 -6.47 -6.38
N ARG A 65 -16.78 -6.79 -5.15
CA ARG A 65 -16.64 -5.82 -4.05
C ARG A 65 -15.23 -5.87 -3.47
N ALA A 66 -14.79 -4.73 -2.95
CA ALA A 66 -13.59 -4.60 -2.14
C ALA A 66 -14.00 -4.42 -0.67
N CYS A 67 -13.22 -4.95 0.25
CA CYS A 67 -13.34 -4.71 1.67
C CYS A 67 -11.96 -4.62 2.32
N PRO A 68 -11.83 -3.91 3.46
CA PRO A 68 -10.57 -3.83 4.19
C PRO A 68 -10.17 -5.20 4.72
N LEU A 69 -8.88 -5.49 4.67
CA LEU A 69 -8.26 -6.54 5.48
C LEU A 69 -7.95 -5.98 6.87
N ASN A 70 -7.93 -6.87 7.85
CA ASN A 70 -7.42 -6.54 9.18
C ASN A 70 -5.92 -6.18 9.09
N ASP A 71 -5.49 -5.14 9.81
CA ASP A 71 -4.10 -4.65 9.77
C ASP A 71 -3.10 -5.71 10.25
N GLU A 72 -3.43 -6.46 11.32
CA GLU A 72 -2.58 -7.55 11.81
C GLU A 72 -2.41 -8.65 10.76
N LEU A 73 -3.47 -8.95 10.01
CA LEU A 73 -3.41 -9.93 8.92
C LEU A 73 -2.52 -9.43 7.78
N ALA A 74 -2.60 -8.14 7.43
CA ALA A 74 -1.72 -7.56 6.43
C ALA A 74 -0.25 -7.67 6.84
N ASP A 75 0.08 -7.36 8.10
CA ASP A 75 1.43 -7.45 8.64
C ASP A 75 1.94 -8.90 8.66
N GLU A 76 1.09 -9.88 9.03
CA GLU A 76 1.49 -11.29 9.01
C GLU A 76 1.71 -11.87 7.61
N ILE A 77 0.99 -11.36 6.61
CA ILE A 77 1.24 -11.70 5.21
C ILE A 77 2.59 -11.12 4.75
N GLU A 78 2.87 -9.85 5.06
CA GLU A 78 4.15 -9.21 4.73
C GLU A 78 5.34 -9.88 5.44
N ALA A 79 5.15 -10.32 6.68
CA ALA A 79 6.14 -11.10 7.43
C ALA A 79 6.30 -12.55 6.93
N GLY A 80 5.47 -13.00 5.99
CA GLY A 80 5.52 -14.34 5.39
C GLY A 80 5.00 -15.45 6.30
N LYS A 81 4.30 -15.13 7.39
CA LYS A 81 3.65 -16.14 8.26
C LYS A 81 2.43 -16.76 7.59
N ILE A 82 1.74 -15.98 6.75
CA ILE A 82 0.64 -16.43 5.91
C ILE A 82 1.04 -16.18 4.46
N SER A 83 1.16 -17.25 3.69
CA SER A 83 1.65 -17.19 2.31
C SER A 83 0.71 -17.86 1.31
N SER A 84 0.90 -17.49 0.05
CA SER A 84 0.29 -18.18 -1.09
C SER A 84 0.74 -19.64 -1.21
N LYS A 85 1.94 -19.96 -0.71
CA LYS A 85 2.57 -21.29 -0.77
C LYS A 85 2.05 -22.29 0.26
N ASP A 86 1.37 -21.82 1.30
CA ASP A 86 0.87 -22.68 2.36
C ASP A 86 -0.26 -23.60 1.86
N ASP A 87 -0.45 -24.73 2.53
CA ASP A 87 -1.61 -25.59 2.28
C ASP A 87 -2.89 -24.79 2.52
N PHE A 88 -3.75 -24.75 1.50
CA PHE A 88 -4.94 -23.90 1.51
C PHE A 88 -5.95 -24.28 2.60
N LYS A 89 -5.97 -25.53 3.08
CA LYS A 89 -6.88 -25.94 4.18
C LYS A 89 -6.33 -25.50 5.52
N LEU A 90 -5.02 -25.61 5.73
CA LEU A 90 -4.37 -25.12 6.95
C LEU A 90 -4.46 -23.59 7.04
N ARG A 91 -4.14 -22.89 5.94
CA ARG A 91 -4.29 -21.43 5.85
C ARG A 91 -5.72 -20.99 6.16
N ALA A 92 -6.72 -21.68 5.60
CA ALA A 92 -8.11 -21.37 5.85
C ALA A 92 -8.54 -21.56 7.31
N ARG A 93 -7.97 -22.53 8.03
CA ARG A 93 -8.22 -22.70 9.47
C ARG A 93 -7.61 -21.55 10.28
N VAL A 94 -6.35 -21.19 9.99
CA VAL A 94 -5.70 -20.05 10.66
C VAL A 94 -6.50 -18.76 10.45
N LEU A 95 -6.96 -18.51 9.22
CA LEU A 95 -7.79 -17.34 8.90
C LEU A 95 -9.14 -17.35 9.65
N ALA A 96 -9.76 -18.51 9.80
CA ALA A 96 -11.02 -18.62 10.53
C ALA A 96 -10.83 -18.47 12.04
N ASP A 97 -9.82 -19.13 12.61
CA ASP A 97 -9.60 -19.18 14.06
C ASP A 97 -9.09 -17.84 14.62
N LYS A 98 -8.21 -17.15 13.88
CA LYS A 98 -7.58 -15.90 14.34
C LYS A 98 -8.27 -14.63 13.83
N TYR A 99 -8.82 -14.67 12.62
CA TYR A 99 -9.33 -13.48 11.92
C TYR A 99 -10.83 -13.55 11.60
N GLU A 100 -11.54 -14.55 12.13
CA GLU A 100 -12.99 -14.72 11.97
C GLU A 100 -13.46 -14.85 10.51
N TRP A 101 -12.59 -15.35 9.62
CA TRP A 101 -12.98 -15.62 8.25
C TRP A 101 -13.90 -16.83 8.13
N ASP A 102 -14.81 -16.79 7.16
CA ASP A 102 -15.49 -18.00 6.75
C ASP A 102 -14.48 -19.01 6.14
N VAL A 103 -14.44 -20.22 6.70
CA VAL A 103 -13.51 -21.28 6.28
C VAL A 103 -13.69 -21.66 4.81
N THR A 104 -14.91 -21.58 4.28
CA THR A 104 -15.19 -21.93 2.89
C THR A 104 -14.68 -20.87 1.93
N GLU A 105 -14.83 -19.59 2.27
CA GLU A 105 -14.25 -18.46 1.53
C GLU A 105 -12.72 -18.44 1.61
N ALA A 106 -12.17 -18.67 2.79
CA ALA A 106 -10.72 -18.70 3.00
C ALA A 106 -10.01 -19.80 2.18
N ARG A 107 -10.70 -20.91 1.88
CA ARG A 107 -10.21 -21.96 0.97
C ARG A 107 -10.22 -21.55 -0.50
N LYS A 108 -11.05 -20.57 -0.85
CA LYS A 108 -11.25 -20.07 -2.22
C LYS A 108 -10.43 -18.80 -2.52
N ILE A 109 -9.39 -18.53 -1.75
CA ILE A 109 -8.39 -17.51 -2.11
C ILE A 109 -7.69 -17.95 -3.40
N TRP A 110 -7.80 -17.13 -4.44
CA TRP A 110 -7.18 -17.39 -5.73
C TRP A 110 -5.71 -16.97 -5.76
N CYS A 111 -5.40 -15.79 -5.22
CA CYS A 111 -4.03 -15.29 -5.15
C CYS A 111 -3.87 -14.18 -4.11
N PHE A 112 -2.62 -13.94 -3.75
CA PHE A 112 -2.15 -12.78 -3.00
C PHE A 112 -1.51 -11.78 -3.98
N GLY A 113 -1.39 -10.51 -3.62
CA GLY A 113 -0.86 -9.50 -4.53
C GLY A 113 -0.44 -8.21 -3.82
N PRO A 114 0.45 -7.39 -4.42
CA PRO A 114 1.15 -7.64 -5.68
C PRO A 114 2.21 -8.75 -5.57
N ASP A 115 2.78 -9.13 -6.73
CA ASP A 115 3.86 -10.10 -6.92
C ASP A 115 3.63 -11.50 -6.26
N GLY A 116 2.36 -11.86 -6.02
CA GLY A 116 1.99 -13.16 -5.44
C GLY A 116 2.20 -13.29 -3.92
N THR A 117 2.72 -12.26 -3.26
CA THR A 117 3.05 -12.27 -1.82
C THR A 117 2.55 -11.06 -1.06
N GLY A 118 2.08 -10.01 -1.73
CA GLY A 118 1.63 -8.80 -1.06
C GLY A 118 0.34 -8.99 -0.24
N PRO A 119 0.06 -8.06 0.69
CA PRO A 119 -1.05 -8.11 1.63
C PRO A 119 -2.38 -7.68 1.01
N ASN A 120 -2.72 -8.25 -0.14
CA ASN A 120 -4.03 -8.12 -0.77
C ASN A 120 -4.47 -9.50 -1.24
N VAL A 121 -5.76 -9.79 -1.18
CA VAL A 121 -6.28 -11.12 -1.50
C VAL A 121 -7.46 -11.05 -2.46
N LEU A 122 -7.45 -11.93 -3.45
CA LEU A 122 -8.58 -12.16 -4.35
C LEU A 122 -9.29 -13.46 -3.94
N VAL A 123 -10.58 -13.36 -3.65
CA VAL A 123 -11.41 -14.47 -3.15
C VAL A 123 -12.57 -14.72 -4.09
N ASP A 124 -12.80 -15.98 -4.43
CA ASP A 124 -13.98 -16.42 -5.17
C ASP A 124 -15.12 -16.76 -4.21
N ILE A 125 -16.19 -15.96 -4.27
CA ILE A 125 -17.44 -16.22 -3.53
C ILE A 125 -18.63 -16.50 -4.47
N THR A 126 -18.33 -16.82 -5.73
CA THR A 126 -19.35 -17.12 -6.74
C THR A 126 -20.06 -18.44 -6.45
N LYS A 127 -21.26 -18.58 -7.01
CA LYS A 127 -22.09 -19.78 -6.88
C LYS A 127 -22.45 -20.33 -8.26
N GLN A 128 -21.95 -21.54 -8.56
CA GLN A 128 -22.31 -22.32 -9.76
C GLN A 128 -22.07 -21.61 -11.10
N VAL A 129 -21.01 -20.80 -11.21
CA VAL A 129 -20.62 -20.20 -12.49
C VAL A 129 -19.94 -21.25 -13.38
N GLN A 130 -20.49 -21.43 -14.58
CA GLN A 130 -19.88 -22.31 -15.59
C GLN A 130 -18.58 -21.70 -16.12
N TYR A 131 -17.58 -22.56 -16.36
CA TYR A 131 -16.28 -22.19 -16.95
C TYR A 131 -15.42 -21.21 -16.13
N LEU A 132 -15.76 -20.97 -14.85
CA LEU A 132 -15.02 -20.06 -13.98
C LEU A 132 -13.52 -20.39 -13.87
N GLY A 133 -13.19 -21.69 -13.87
CA GLY A 133 -11.81 -22.16 -13.83
C GLY A 133 -10.96 -21.71 -15.01
N GLU A 134 -11.56 -21.48 -16.19
CA GLU A 134 -10.84 -21.05 -17.40
C GLU A 134 -10.39 -19.59 -17.34
N ILE A 135 -11.09 -18.75 -16.58
CA ILE A 135 -10.77 -17.32 -16.47
C ILE A 135 -9.86 -17.01 -15.28
N LYS A 136 -9.60 -17.99 -14.41
CA LYS A 136 -8.86 -17.82 -13.15
C LYS A 136 -7.51 -17.15 -13.38
N ASP A 137 -6.71 -17.67 -14.30
CA ASP A 137 -5.36 -17.14 -14.56
C ASP A 137 -5.40 -15.70 -15.10
N SER A 138 -6.43 -15.37 -15.90
CA SER A 138 -6.64 -14.01 -16.39
C SER A 138 -7.02 -13.04 -15.27
N CYS A 139 -7.87 -13.47 -14.32
CA CYS A 139 -8.20 -12.67 -13.15
C CYS A 139 -7.01 -12.49 -12.21
N VAL A 140 -6.22 -13.55 -11.99
CA VAL A 140 -4.99 -13.48 -11.19
C VAL A 140 -3.99 -12.50 -11.81
N ALA A 141 -3.77 -12.57 -13.14
CA ALA A 141 -2.89 -11.64 -13.83
C ALA A 141 -3.38 -10.18 -13.71
N ALA A 142 -4.69 -9.95 -13.87
CA ALA A 142 -5.28 -8.64 -13.68
C ALA A 142 -5.09 -8.13 -12.24
N PHE A 143 -5.24 -9.01 -11.25
CA PHE A 143 -5.07 -8.69 -9.83
C PHE A 143 -3.65 -8.27 -9.49
N GLN A 144 -2.63 -8.99 -10.00
CA GLN A 144 -1.23 -8.61 -9.77
C GLN A 144 -0.94 -7.19 -10.28
N TRP A 145 -1.51 -6.83 -11.42
CA TRP A 145 -1.31 -5.48 -11.97
C TRP A 145 -2.14 -4.42 -11.21
N ALA A 146 -3.40 -4.71 -10.90
CA ALA A 146 -4.28 -3.81 -10.17
C ALA A 146 -3.77 -3.50 -8.75
N THR A 147 -3.14 -4.47 -8.09
CA THR A 147 -2.55 -4.29 -6.76
C THR A 147 -1.17 -3.65 -6.78
N LYS A 148 -0.48 -3.67 -7.91
CA LYS A 148 0.81 -2.97 -8.09
C LYS A 148 0.62 -1.48 -8.40
N GLU A 149 -0.42 -1.16 -9.17
CA GLU A 149 -0.77 0.22 -9.54
C GLU A 149 -2.23 0.46 -9.16
N GLY A 150 -2.49 1.12 -8.04
CA GLY A 150 -3.83 1.45 -7.59
C GLY A 150 -4.52 2.57 -8.40
N PRO A 151 -5.85 2.72 -8.27
CA PRO A 151 -6.60 3.70 -9.05
C PRO A 151 -6.42 5.16 -8.59
N VAL A 152 -5.98 5.41 -7.35
CA VAL A 152 -5.93 6.74 -6.75
C VAL A 152 -4.69 7.50 -7.20
N ALA A 153 -3.51 6.91 -7.12
CA ALA A 153 -2.23 7.56 -7.42
C ALA A 153 -1.24 6.63 -8.14
N GLU A 154 -1.68 5.45 -8.59
CA GLU A 154 -0.82 4.38 -9.13
C GLU A 154 0.28 3.97 -8.12
N GLU A 155 -0.05 3.98 -6.83
CA GLU A 155 0.77 3.40 -5.77
C GLU A 155 0.27 1.97 -5.47
N SER A 156 1.12 1.12 -4.90
CA SER A 156 0.73 -0.26 -4.60
C SER A 156 -0.41 -0.30 -3.59
N LEU A 157 -1.39 -1.19 -3.81
CA LEU A 157 -2.44 -1.46 -2.83
C LEU A 157 -1.89 -2.23 -1.63
N ARG A 158 -2.47 -2.00 -0.45
CA ARG A 158 -2.20 -2.71 0.79
C ARG A 158 -3.49 -2.91 1.58
N GLY A 159 -3.65 -4.09 2.17
CA GLY A 159 -4.77 -4.36 3.06
C GLY A 159 -6.12 -4.45 2.36
N CYS A 160 -6.16 -4.82 1.07
CA CYS A 160 -7.41 -4.92 0.31
C CYS A 160 -7.81 -6.38 0.04
N ARG A 161 -9.04 -6.74 0.39
CA ARG A 161 -9.69 -7.99 -0.01
C ARG A 161 -10.67 -7.71 -1.14
N PHE A 162 -10.59 -8.51 -2.20
CA PHE A 162 -11.50 -8.44 -3.35
C PHE A 162 -12.32 -9.73 -3.44
N ASN A 163 -13.63 -9.59 -3.44
CA ASN A 163 -14.58 -10.69 -3.51
C ASN A 163 -15.25 -10.72 -4.88
N ILE A 164 -15.02 -11.78 -5.66
CA ILE A 164 -15.75 -12.03 -6.90
C ILE A 164 -17.13 -12.56 -6.54
N LEU A 165 -18.17 -11.76 -6.78
CA LEU A 165 -19.54 -12.08 -6.39
C LEU A 165 -20.23 -12.98 -7.41
N ASP A 166 -20.15 -12.58 -8.67
CA ASP A 166 -20.78 -13.28 -9.78
C ASP A 166 -20.02 -12.99 -11.08
N VAL A 167 -20.16 -13.89 -12.05
CA VAL A 167 -19.53 -13.76 -13.36
C VAL A 167 -20.47 -14.35 -14.42
N THR A 168 -20.77 -13.56 -15.45
CA THR A 168 -21.45 -14.07 -16.65
C THR A 168 -20.42 -14.20 -17.77
N LEU A 169 -20.24 -15.41 -18.31
CA LEU A 169 -19.29 -15.70 -19.38
C LEU A 169 -20.01 -16.12 -20.65
N HIS A 170 -19.42 -15.78 -21.80
CA HIS A 170 -19.83 -16.36 -23.07
C HIS A 170 -19.54 -17.87 -23.09
N ALA A 171 -20.38 -18.65 -23.78
CA ALA A 171 -20.22 -20.11 -23.89
C ALA A 171 -18.91 -20.50 -24.58
N ASP A 172 -18.59 -19.84 -25.70
CA ASP A 172 -17.38 -20.13 -26.46
C ASP A 172 -16.12 -19.47 -25.87
N ALA A 173 -15.07 -20.29 -25.68
CA ALA A 173 -13.79 -19.86 -25.11
C ALA A 173 -13.11 -18.71 -25.89
N ILE A 174 -13.32 -18.62 -27.21
CA ILE A 174 -12.76 -17.57 -28.07
C ILE A 174 -13.20 -16.15 -27.65
N HIS A 175 -14.37 -16.04 -27.00
CA HIS A 175 -14.93 -14.77 -26.55
C HIS A 175 -14.59 -14.43 -25.10
N ARG A 176 -13.85 -15.28 -24.40
CA ARG A 176 -13.43 -15.09 -22.99
C ARG A 176 -11.93 -15.29 -22.76
N GLY A 177 -11.11 -15.12 -23.80
CA GLY A 177 -9.66 -15.13 -23.67
C GLY A 177 -9.11 -13.98 -22.81
N GLY A 178 -7.82 -14.04 -22.46
CA GLY A 178 -7.19 -13.08 -21.54
C GLY A 178 -7.34 -11.61 -21.96
N GLY A 179 -7.28 -11.30 -23.27
CA GLY A 179 -7.50 -9.94 -23.78
C GLY A 179 -8.90 -9.38 -23.51
N GLN A 180 -9.88 -10.24 -23.18
CA GLN A 180 -11.22 -9.82 -22.76
C GLN A 180 -11.32 -9.76 -21.23
N ILE A 181 -10.83 -10.77 -20.52
CA ILE A 181 -11.02 -10.89 -19.07
C ILE A 181 -10.10 -9.96 -18.28
N ILE A 182 -8.80 -9.88 -18.64
CA ILE A 182 -7.82 -9.08 -17.90
C ILE A 182 -8.25 -7.61 -17.74
N PRO A 183 -8.59 -6.87 -18.83
CA PRO A 183 -9.01 -5.48 -18.69
C PRO A 183 -10.35 -5.34 -17.95
N THR A 184 -11.27 -6.30 -18.11
CA THR A 184 -12.56 -6.30 -17.40
C THR A 184 -12.35 -6.41 -15.90
N CYS A 185 -11.51 -7.37 -15.49
CA CYS A 185 -11.21 -7.69 -14.11
C CYS A 185 -10.45 -6.53 -13.44
N ARG A 186 -9.47 -5.93 -14.12
CA ARG A 186 -8.78 -4.73 -13.60
C ARG A 186 -9.73 -3.56 -13.40
N ARG A 187 -10.61 -3.29 -14.37
CA ARG A 187 -11.60 -2.20 -14.28
C ARG A 187 -12.56 -2.40 -13.10
N VAL A 188 -13.08 -3.62 -12.90
CA VAL A 188 -14.00 -3.85 -11.78
C VAL A 188 -13.30 -3.68 -10.42
N MET A 189 -12.04 -4.12 -10.28
CA MET A 189 -11.25 -3.90 -9.05
C MET A 189 -11.11 -2.41 -8.74
N TYR A 190 -10.81 -1.58 -9.74
CA TYR A 190 -10.73 -0.14 -9.54
C TYR A 190 -12.06 0.49 -9.16
N ALA A 191 -13.17 0.07 -9.80
CA ALA A 191 -14.50 0.50 -9.39
C ALA A 191 -14.80 0.09 -7.94
N SER A 192 -14.42 -1.12 -7.53
CA SER A 192 -14.61 -1.62 -6.17
C SER A 192 -13.81 -0.81 -5.15
N VAL A 193 -12.56 -0.44 -5.44
CA VAL A 193 -11.74 0.40 -4.54
C VAL A 193 -12.34 1.80 -4.39
N LEU A 194 -12.75 2.42 -5.50
CA LEU A 194 -13.33 3.78 -5.47
C LEU A 194 -14.66 3.85 -4.72
N THR A 195 -15.40 2.75 -4.63
CA THR A 195 -16.68 2.66 -3.91
C THR A 195 -16.54 2.20 -2.46
N ALA A 196 -15.32 1.84 -2.03
CA ALA A 196 -14.99 1.26 -0.72
C ALA A 196 -14.32 2.26 0.24
N THR A 197 -14.60 3.56 0.07
CA THR A 197 -13.96 4.66 0.82
C THR A 197 -12.43 4.56 0.75
N PRO A 198 -11.84 4.88 -0.42
CA PRO A 198 -10.40 4.74 -0.63
C PRO A 198 -9.61 5.57 0.38
N GLY A 199 -8.46 5.06 0.80
CA GLY A 199 -7.53 5.72 1.71
C GLY A 199 -6.09 5.59 1.23
N ILE A 200 -5.20 6.38 1.82
CA ILE A 200 -3.76 6.27 1.60
C ILE A 200 -3.07 5.98 2.93
N GLN A 201 -2.09 5.10 2.91
CA GLN A 201 -1.23 4.79 4.03
C GLN A 201 0.14 5.46 3.82
N GLU A 202 0.59 6.21 4.81
CA GLU A 202 1.94 6.73 4.88
C GLU A 202 2.84 5.77 5.66
N PRO A 203 4.12 5.61 5.28
CA PRO A 203 5.06 4.84 6.07
C PRO A 203 5.50 5.64 7.29
N VAL A 204 5.69 4.95 8.41
CA VAL A 204 6.09 5.53 9.69
C VAL A 204 7.36 4.85 10.18
N TYR A 205 8.33 5.67 10.61
CA TYR A 205 9.54 5.19 11.27
C TYR A 205 9.31 5.02 12.77
N LEU A 206 9.87 3.94 13.32
CA LEU A 206 10.24 3.88 14.73
C LEU A 206 11.61 4.55 14.88
N VAL A 207 11.62 5.66 15.60
CA VAL A 207 12.83 6.43 15.88
C VAL A 207 13.23 6.20 17.33
N GLU A 208 14.44 5.69 17.54
CA GLU A 208 15.09 5.66 18.86
C GLU A 208 16.15 6.75 18.91
N ILE A 209 16.05 7.65 19.88
CA ILE A 209 16.96 8.78 20.03
C ILE A 209 17.63 8.69 21.39
N GLN A 210 18.95 8.65 21.40
CA GLN A 210 19.74 8.65 22.63
C GLN A 210 20.35 10.02 22.84
N CYS A 211 20.12 10.63 24.00
CA CYS A 211 20.69 11.94 24.35
C CYS A 211 20.91 12.09 25.86
N PRO A 212 21.72 13.05 26.31
CA PRO A 212 21.76 13.45 27.72
C PRO A 212 20.45 14.10 28.17
N ASP A 213 20.10 13.97 29.45
CA ASP A 213 18.89 14.56 30.06
C ASP A 213 18.74 16.07 29.77
N SER A 214 19.86 16.80 29.75
CA SER A 214 19.88 18.25 29.45
C SER A 214 19.39 18.63 28.05
N ALA A 215 19.37 17.69 27.10
CA ALA A 215 19.05 17.94 25.69
C ALA A 215 17.68 17.38 25.25
N ILE A 216 16.94 16.71 26.15
CA ILE A 216 15.65 16.06 25.85
C ILE A 216 14.62 17.05 25.31
N GLY A 217 14.57 18.28 25.84
CA GLY A 217 13.64 19.31 25.37
C GLY A 217 13.76 19.60 23.87
N GLY A 218 14.96 19.47 23.31
CA GLY A 218 15.21 19.61 21.87
C GLY A 218 14.53 18.51 21.04
N ILE A 219 14.52 17.27 21.55
CA ILE A 219 13.87 16.13 20.89
C ILE A 219 12.36 16.38 20.76
N TYR A 220 11.69 16.71 21.86
CA TYR A 220 10.25 16.96 21.86
C TYR A 220 9.86 18.13 20.93
N SER A 221 10.67 19.19 20.89
CA SER A 221 10.46 20.31 19.98
C SER A 221 10.51 19.88 18.51
N CYS A 222 11.52 19.08 18.12
CA CYS A 222 11.66 18.57 16.76
C CYS A 222 10.55 17.60 16.38
N LEU A 223 10.18 16.67 17.26
CA LEU A 223 9.14 15.68 17.00
C LEU A 223 7.75 16.33 16.89
N ASN A 224 7.38 17.23 17.80
CA ASN A 224 6.07 17.87 17.79
C ASN A 224 5.81 18.68 16.50
N ARG A 225 6.85 19.33 15.96
CA ARG A 225 6.75 20.06 14.69
C ARG A 225 6.52 19.14 13.48
N ARG A 226 6.85 17.85 13.60
CA ARG A 226 6.88 16.86 12.52
C ARG A 226 5.85 15.73 12.71
N ARG A 227 4.79 15.98 13.49
CA ARG A 227 3.76 14.99 13.86
C ARG A 227 4.32 13.72 14.53
N GLY A 228 5.47 13.83 15.17
CA GLY A 228 6.07 12.73 15.90
C GLY A 228 5.28 12.40 17.17
N GLN A 229 5.14 11.12 17.48
CA GLN A 229 4.43 10.63 18.67
C GLN A 229 5.39 9.88 19.58
N VAL A 230 5.74 10.47 20.71
CA VAL A 230 6.58 9.83 21.72
C VAL A 230 5.71 8.89 22.56
N PHE A 231 6.15 7.64 22.73
CA PHE A 231 5.41 6.64 23.51
C PHE A 231 6.25 5.93 24.58
N SER A 232 7.58 6.05 24.53
CA SER A 232 8.47 5.50 25.54
C SER A 232 9.66 6.44 25.77
N GLU A 233 9.99 6.61 27.03
CA GLU A 233 11.15 7.37 27.50
C GLU A 233 11.78 6.57 28.64
N GLU A 234 13.00 6.11 28.44
CA GLU A 234 13.71 5.23 29.36
C GLU A 234 15.10 5.78 29.67
N GLN A 235 15.43 5.87 30.96
CA GLN A 235 16.79 6.19 31.39
C GLN A 235 17.68 4.96 31.29
N LYS A 236 18.83 5.09 30.61
CA LYS A 236 19.82 4.02 30.57
C LYS A 236 20.54 3.92 31.91
N VAL A 237 20.20 2.89 32.68
CA VAL A 237 20.76 2.61 34.00
C VAL A 237 22.30 2.64 33.95
N GLY A 238 22.89 3.43 34.83
CA GLY A 238 24.35 3.59 34.91
C GLY A 238 24.95 4.66 34.00
N THR A 239 24.13 5.38 33.21
CA THR A 239 24.58 6.50 32.37
C THR A 239 23.63 7.72 32.51
N PRO A 240 24.09 8.95 32.25
CA PRO A 240 23.21 10.13 32.17
C PRO A 240 22.41 10.20 30.85
N MET A 241 22.34 9.09 30.10
CA MET A 241 21.70 9.02 28.80
C MET A 241 20.26 8.56 28.92
N MET A 242 19.42 9.15 28.09
CA MET A 242 18.00 8.90 27.99
C MET A 242 17.72 8.40 26.58
N ALA A 243 16.92 7.34 26.48
CA ALA A 243 16.47 6.75 25.23
C ALA A 243 15.00 7.10 25.03
N VAL A 244 14.70 7.88 24.00
CA VAL A 244 13.35 8.28 23.62
C VAL A 244 12.94 7.49 22.39
N LYS A 245 11.81 6.80 22.46
CA LYS A 245 11.21 6.09 21.32
C LYS A 245 9.95 6.81 20.85
N ALA A 246 9.88 7.07 19.55
CA ALA A 246 8.80 7.79 18.93
C ALA A 246 8.47 7.27 17.54
N TYR A 247 7.22 7.44 17.14
CA TYR A 247 6.81 7.29 15.75
C TYR A 247 7.00 8.60 15.00
N LEU A 248 7.57 8.53 13.79
CA LEU A 248 7.80 9.69 12.91
C LEU A 248 7.39 9.34 11.48
N PRO A 249 6.40 10.03 10.89
CA PRO A 249 6.05 9.82 9.48
C PRO A 249 7.24 10.09 8.56
N VAL A 250 7.50 9.19 7.59
CA VAL A 250 8.68 9.28 6.71
C VAL A 250 8.70 10.59 5.92
N ASN A 251 7.53 11.07 5.48
CA ASN A 251 7.42 12.34 4.75
C ASN A 251 7.81 13.56 5.60
N GLU A 252 7.74 13.45 6.92
CA GLU A 252 8.17 14.51 7.85
C GLU A 252 9.60 14.28 8.34
N SER A 253 10.30 13.24 7.86
CA SER A 253 11.65 12.90 8.31
C SER A 253 12.75 13.64 7.55
N PHE A 254 12.45 14.24 6.39
CA PHE A 254 13.42 15.01 5.61
C PHE A 254 14.02 16.18 6.41
N GLY A 255 15.35 16.20 6.51
CA GLY A 255 16.09 17.19 7.31
C GLY A 255 15.94 17.04 8.83
N PHE A 256 15.30 15.97 9.32
CA PHE A 256 15.10 15.73 10.75
C PHE A 256 16.42 15.66 11.54
N THR A 257 17.44 15.01 10.97
CA THR A 257 18.75 14.84 11.63
C THR A 257 19.46 16.18 11.81
N ALA A 258 19.38 17.09 10.85
CA ALA A 258 19.96 18.42 10.92
C ALA A 258 19.26 19.28 11.98
N ASP A 259 17.93 19.29 11.97
CA ASP A 259 17.12 20.01 12.96
C ASP A 259 17.36 19.48 14.37
N LEU A 260 17.41 18.15 14.53
CA LEU A 260 17.67 17.50 15.80
C LEU A 260 19.07 17.86 16.32
N ARG A 261 20.08 17.87 15.43
CA ARG A 261 21.44 18.27 15.78
C ARG A 261 21.48 19.72 16.27
N ALA A 262 20.79 20.63 15.59
CA ALA A 262 20.73 22.04 15.98
C ALA A 262 20.02 22.22 17.34
N ALA A 263 18.89 21.55 17.55
CA ALA A 263 18.09 21.66 18.77
C ALA A 263 18.75 21.04 20.01
N THR A 264 19.68 20.09 19.82
CA THR A 264 20.34 19.35 20.91
C THR A 264 21.82 19.67 21.05
N GLY A 265 22.34 20.66 20.31
CA GLY A 265 23.78 20.97 20.28
C GLY A 265 24.64 19.81 19.76
N GLY A 266 24.06 18.90 18.97
CA GLY A 266 24.71 17.71 18.43
C GLY A 266 24.87 16.56 19.42
N GLN A 267 24.17 16.61 20.56
CA GLN A 267 24.27 15.58 21.60
C GLN A 267 23.28 14.41 21.44
N ALA A 268 22.32 14.52 20.50
CA ALA A 268 21.37 13.45 20.22
C ALA A 268 21.83 12.55 19.07
N PHE A 269 21.63 11.24 19.26
CA PHE A 269 21.94 10.19 18.30
C PHE A 269 20.64 9.50 17.86
N PRO A 270 20.07 9.88 16.70
CA PRO A 270 18.87 9.25 16.18
C PRO A 270 19.20 7.96 15.43
N GLN A 271 18.34 6.96 15.60
CA GLN A 271 18.24 5.77 14.76
C GLN A 271 16.80 5.66 14.30
N ALA A 272 16.57 5.44 13.00
CA ALA A 272 15.24 5.30 12.43
C ALA A 272 15.16 4.00 11.64
N VAL A 273 14.11 3.21 11.89
CA VAL A 273 13.81 1.97 11.17
C VAL A 273 12.35 2.02 10.76
N PHE A 274 12.02 1.50 9.57
CA PHE A 274 10.62 1.35 9.17
C PHE A 274 9.89 0.46 10.18
N ASP A 275 8.74 0.92 10.65
CA ASP A 275 7.96 0.21 11.67
C ASP A 275 6.65 -0.29 11.08
N HIS A 276 5.78 0.61 10.65
CA HIS A 276 4.46 0.26 10.14
C HIS A 276 3.93 1.25 9.09
N TRP A 277 2.83 0.85 8.45
CA TRP A 277 2.02 1.70 7.59
C TRP A 277 0.85 2.28 8.38
N GLN A 278 0.62 3.59 8.26
CA GLN A 278 -0.44 4.28 8.97
C GLN A 278 -1.42 4.92 7.98
N ILE A 279 -2.72 4.67 8.16
CA ILE A 279 -3.76 5.34 7.36
C ILE A 279 -3.76 6.83 7.68
N MET A 280 -3.65 7.66 6.64
CA MET A 280 -3.73 9.11 6.79
C MET A 280 -5.18 9.55 7.02
N PRO A 281 -5.43 10.49 7.95
CA PRO A 281 -6.76 11.03 8.15
C PRO A 281 -7.17 11.93 6.98
N GLY A 282 -8.33 11.66 6.38
CA GLY A 282 -8.90 12.45 5.29
C GLY A 282 -9.36 11.58 4.13
N ASN A 283 -10.19 12.16 3.27
CA ASN A 283 -10.71 11.48 2.09
C ASN A 283 -9.90 11.90 0.84
N PRO A 284 -9.27 10.97 0.12
CA PRO A 284 -8.49 11.29 -1.08
C PRO A 284 -9.30 11.96 -2.19
N THR A 285 -10.62 11.82 -2.22
CA THR A 285 -11.48 12.40 -3.28
C THR A 285 -12.01 13.79 -2.97
N GLU A 286 -11.86 14.28 -1.72
CA GLU A 286 -12.39 15.56 -1.28
C GLU A 286 -11.28 16.61 -1.15
N ALA A 287 -11.50 17.79 -1.74
CA ALA A 287 -10.55 18.89 -1.65
C ALA A 287 -10.48 19.48 -0.23
N GLY A 288 -9.33 20.06 0.12
CA GLY A 288 -9.13 20.77 1.40
C GLY A 288 -8.54 19.90 2.52
N ASN A 289 -8.07 18.70 2.21
CA ASN A 289 -7.33 17.85 3.15
C ASN A 289 -5.93 17.52 2.61
N LYS A 290 -5.02 17.20 3.54
CA LYS A 290 -3.61 16.90 3.22
C LYS A 290 -3.46 15.70 2.29
N VAL A 291 -4.34 14.72 2.39
CA VAL A 291 -4.34 13.50 1.56
C VAL A 291 -4.56 13.84 0.09
N TYR A 292 -5.55 14.69 -0.19
CA TYR A 292 -5.87 15.18 -1.54
C TYR A 292 -4.69 15.94 -2.16
N ASP A 293 -4.04 16.82 -1.41
CA ASP A 293 -2.88 17.58 -1.88
C ASP A 293 -1.68 16.70 -2.20
N ILE A 294 -1.42 15.69 -1.35
CA ILE A 294 -0.37 14.68 -1.59
C ILE A 294 -0.68 13.91 -2.88
N ILE A 295 -1.91 13.44 -3.05
CA ILE A 295 -2.30 12.65 -4.23
C ILE A 295 -2.15 13.47 -5.52
N ARG A 296 -2.61 14.72 -5.54
CA ARG A 296 -2.41 15.60 -6.71
C ARG A 296 -0.95 15.80 -7.03
N THR A 297 -0.11 15.99 -6.02
CA THR A 297 1.34 16.13 -6.19
C THR A 297 1.95 14.85 -6.77
N VAL A 298 1.60 13.68 -6.24
CA VAL A 298 2.06 12.38 -6.76
C VAL A 298 1.59 12.16 -8.20
N ARG A 299 0.32 12.42 -8.50
CA ARG A 299 -0.27 12.27 -9.84
C ARG A 299 0.38 13.20 -10.85
N LYS A 300 0.56 14.48 -10.50
CA LYS A 300 1.24 15.46 -11.34
C LYS A 300 2.67 15.04 -11.65
N ARG A 301 3.41 14.56 -10.65
CA ARG A 301 4.78 14.05 -10.82
C ARG A 301 4.83 12.86 -11.78
N LYS A 302 3.87 11.94 -11.68
CA LYS A 302 3.75 10.77 -12.57
C LYS A 302 3.21 11.13 -13.97
N GLY A 303 2.86 12.40 -14.23
CA GLY A 303 2.26 12.83 -15.49
C GLY A 303 0.81 12.36 -15.68
N LEU A 304 0.13 12.01 -14.59
CA LEU A 304 -1.28 11.63 -14.58
C LEU A 304 -2.17 12.87 -14.53
N VAL A 305 -3.43 12.71 -14.92
CA VAL A 305 -4.47 13.73 -14.70
C VAL A 305 -4.57 14.00 -13.21
N GLU A 306 -4.49 15.26 -12.77
CA GLU A 306 -4.39 15.60 -11.35
C GLU A 306 -5.57 15.08 -10.52
N ASP A 307 -6.78 15.12 -11.07
CA ASP A 307 -7.96 14.57 -10.42
C ASP A 307 -7.99 13.04 -10.49
N ILE A 308 -8.47 12.42 -9.41
CA ILE A 308 -8.71 10.98 -9.34
C ILE A 308 -9.78 10.63 -10.38
N PRO A 309 -9.62 9.56 -11.16
CA PRO A 309 -10.59 9.23 -12.18
C PRO A 309 -11.94 8.86 -11.54
N GLY A 310 -13.03 9.38 -12.10
CA GLY A 310 -14.37 9.10 -11.63
C GLY A 310 -14.76 7.63 -11.77
N LEU A 311 -15.74 7.21 -10.97
CA LEU A 311 -16.26 5.83 -10.97
C LEU A 311 -16.79 5.42 -12.35
N ASP A 312 -17.36 6.37 -13.10
CA ASP A 312 -17.88 6.22 -14.46
C ASP A 312 -16.84 5.72 -15.47
N LYS A 313 -15.55 5.95 -15.21
CA LYS A 313 -14.48 5.43 -16.05
C LYS A 313 -14.36 3.91 -15.98
N TYR A 314 -14.73 3.31 -14.86
CA TYR A 314 -14.47 1.91 -14.53
C TYR A 314 -15.74 1.07 -14.36
N TYR A 315 -16.83 1.68 -13.92
CA TYR A 315 -18.11 1.04 -13.64
C TYR A 315 -19.01 1.04 -14.88
N ASP A 316 -19.49 -0.14 -15.28
CA ASP A 316 -20.47 -0.28 -16.34
C ASP A 316 -21.88 -0.43 -15.74
N LYS A 317 -22.83 0.34 -16.27
CA LYS A 317 -24.26 0.14 -15.97
C LYS A 317 -24.77 -1.13 -16.65
N LEU A 318 -25.69 -1.83 -15.98
CA LEU A 318 -26.36 -3.04 -16.49
C LEU A 318 -26.94 -2.83 -17.89
#